data_AF-A0A7K1LJB5-F1
#
_entry.id   AF-A0A7K1LJB5-F1
#
_cell.length_a   1.000
_cell.length_b   1.000
_cell.length_c   1.000
_cell.angle_alpha   90.00
_cell.angle_beta   90.00
_cell.angle_gamma   90.00
#
_symmetry.space_group_name_H-M   'P 1'
#
loop_
_entity.id
_entity.type
_entity.pdbx_description
1 polymer ?
#
loop_
_entity_poly.entity_id
_entity_poly.type
_entity_poly.pdbx_seq_one_letter_code
_entity_poly.pdbx_strand_id
1 'polypeptide(L)'
;MYQGAVQDLIDELGRLPGVGPKSAQRIAFYILNSPTDEMEKLASAITTVKTKVSFCEICGNISETPKCSICRDTRRDSSLICVVEEPKDVSAIERTGSFTGRYHVLGGSINPMQGIGPERLRIRELVTRLADEEVQEIILAMDPNLEGEATATYLSRMLTPIGITVSRLASGLPVGGDLEYADEITLGRAMEGRRVLTPGQRHDAADDPEDETADHDGTTGENRSSIEGATDNEAGTPEGAATVTARSEADHSPGDRPNGPNNPESPDGLGRTEVPGSENGTREGPIQAPAQQPAQPADPNRRYPTPRRGEKFANPWAD
;
A
#
# COMPACT_ATOMS: atom_id res chain seq x y z
N MET A 1 5.29 20.91 -35.49
CA MET A 1 5.59 20.09 -36.70
C MET A 1 4.38 19.26 -37.14
N TYR A 2 3.25 19.35 -36.45
CA TYR A 2 1.92 19.00 -36.99
C TYR A 2 1.00 20.22 -36.80
N GLN A 3 -0.14 20.27 -37.50
CA GLN A 3 -1.14 21.35 -37.33
C GLN A 3 -2.51 20.74 -37.06
N GLY A 4 -3.33 21.44 -36.27
CA GLY A 4 -4.67 21.03 -35.91
C GLY A 4 -4.70 19.82 -34.97
N ALA A 5 -5.74 19.00 -35.09
CA ALA A 5 -6.12 17.97 -34.13
C ALA A 5 -5.00 16.99 -33.72
N VAL A 6 -4.04 16.69 -34.61
CA VAL A 6 -2.92 15.80 -34.29
C VAL A 6 -1.95 16.45 -33.31
N GLN A 7 -1.65 17.75 -33.47
CA GLN A 7 -0.76 18.45 -32.54
C GLN A 7 -1.42 18.60 -31.17
N ASP A 8 -2.71 18.95 -31.15
CA ASP A 8 -3.48 19.09 -29.90
C ASP A 8 -3.49 17.78 -29.10
N LEU A 9 -3.69 16.64 -29.77
CA LEU A 9 -3.66 15.33 -29.12
C LEU A 9 -2.26 14.98 -28.57
N ILE A 10 -1.19 15.31 -29.31
CA ILE A 10 0.19 15.09 -28.84
C ILE A 10 0.47 15.91 -27.59
N ASP A 11 0.03 17.17 -27.57
CA ASP A 11 0.27 18.08 -26.46
C ASP A 11 -0.49 17.61 -25.21
N GLU A 12 -1.77 17.21 -25.32
CA GLU A 12 -2.54 16.69 -24.19
C GLU A 12 -1.99 15.35 -23.67
N LEU A 13 -1.61 14.42 -24.55
CA LEU A 13 -0.98 13.17 -24.14
C LEU A 13 0.38 13.40 -23.44
N GLY A 14 1.13 14.41 -23.88
CA GLY A 14 2.42 14.77 -23.28
C GLY A 14 2.34 15.36 -21.87
N ARG A 15 1.14 15.75 -21.41
CA ARG A 15 0.91 16.23 -20.03
C ARG A 15 0.72 15.09 -19.03
N LEU A 16 0.51 13.86 -19.52
CA LEU A 16 0.34 12.70 -18.65
C LEU A 16 1.67 12.27 -18.01
N PRO A 17 1.66 11.88 -16.72
CA PRO A 17 2.87 11.41 -16.06
C PRO A 17 3.43 10.17 -16.78
N GLY A 18 4.73 10.17 -17.06
CA GLY A 18 5.42 9.08 -17.76
C GLY A 18 5.32 9.12 -19.29
N VAL A 19 4.61 10.08 -19.88
CA VAL A 19 4.48 10.21 -21.33
C VAL A 19 5.30 11.40 -21.84
N GLY A 20 6.49 11.12 -22.36
CA GLY A 20 7.32 12.15 -23.01
C GLY A 20 6.86 12.50 -24.43
N PRO A 21 7.38 13.58 -25.04
CA PRO A 21 6.95 14.07 -26.36
C PRO A 21 6.99 13.02 -27.47
N LYS A 22 8.05 12.18 -27.50
CA LYS A 22 8.18 11.08 -28.47
C LYS A 22 7.13 9.98 -28.25
N SER A 23 6.81 9.66 -27.00
CA SER A 23 5.81 8.65 -26.68
C SER A 23 4.41 9.16 -26.99
N ALA A 24 4.13 10.43 -26.65
CA ALA A 24 2.88 11.10 -26.99
C ALA A 24 2.63 11.09 -28.51
N GLN A 25 3.65 11.44 -29.31
CA GLN A 25 3.58 11.34 -30.77
C GLN A 25 3.27 9.91 -31.23
N ARG A 26 3.97 8.91 -30.70
CA ARG A 26 3.74 7.50 -31.06
C ARG A 26 2.30 7.05 -30.75
N ILE A 27 1.77 7.45 -29.60
CA ILE A 27 0.40 7.14 -29.19
C ILE A 27 -0.62 7.86 -30.09
N ALA A 28 -0.39 9.14 -30.42
CA ALA A 28 -1.27 9.90 -31.30
C ALA A 28 -1.37 9.27 -32.70
N PHE A 29 -0.25 8.81 -33.27
CA PHE A 29 -0.28 8.09 -34.55
C PHE A 29 -0.87 6.69 -34.45
N TYR A 30 -0.78 6.01 -33.30
CA TYR A 30 -1.52 4.78 -33.06
C TYR A 30 -3.03 5.03 -33.10
N ILE A 31 -3.51 6.06 -32.38
CA ILE A 31 -4.92 6.45 -32.35
C ILE A 31 -5.43 6.78 -33.76
N LEU A 32 -4.65 7.54 -34.54
CA LEU A 32 -5.01 7.92 -35.91
C LEU A 32 -5.18 6.71 -36.86
N ASN A 33 -4.40 5.65 -36.66
CA ASN A 33 -4.43 4.45 -37.49
C ASN A 33 -5.36 3.35 -36.96
N SER A 34 -5.96 3.56 -35.79
CA SER A 34 -6.85 2.57 -35.15
C SER A 34 -8.29 2.72 -35.65
N PRO A 35 -9.10 1.64 -35.60
CA PRO A 35 -10.53 1.69 -35.93
C PRO A 35 -11.28 2.71 -35.06
N THR A 36 -12.25 3.41 -35.65
CA THR A 36 -13.04 4.44 -34.95
C THR A 36 -13.76 3.89 -33.72
N ASP A 37 -14.32 2.68 -33.79
CA ASP A 37 -15.08 2.08 -32.69
C ASP A 37 -14.20 1.75 -31.46
N GLU A 38 -12.93 1.39 -31.67
CA GLU A 38 -11.96 1.22 -30.57
C GLU A 38 -11.62 2.55 -29.91
N MET A 39 -11.42 3.61 -30.71
CA MET A 39 -11.08 4.93 -30.17
C MET A 39 -12.27 5.58 -29.47
N GLU A 40 -13.50 5.34 -29.92
CA GLU A 40 -14.72 5.74 -29.22
C GLU A 40 -14.85 5.06 -27.85
N LYS A 41 -14.53 3.75 -27.76
CA LYS A 41 -14.49 3.03 -26.47
C LYS A 41 -13.46 3.62 -25.52
N LEU A 42 -12.26 3.95 -26.01
CA LEU A 42 -11.20 4.56 -25.20
C LEU A 42 -11.62 5.96 -24.70
N ALA A 43 -12.14 6.82 -25.59
CA ALA A 43 -12.62 8.14 -25.23
C ALA A 43 -13.74 8.06 -24.18
N SER A 44 -14.69 7.15 -24.39
CA SER A 44 -15.79 6.89 -23.45
C SER A 44 -15.29 6.43 -22.08
N ALA A 45 -14.29 5.55 -22.03
CA ALA A 45 -13.71 5.10 -20.77
C ALA A 45 -13.07 6.25 -19.97
N ILE A 46 -12.31 7.13 -20.64
CA ILE A 46 -11.70 8.32 -20.02
C ILE A 46 -12.78 9.23 -19.44
N THR A 47 -13.82 9.55 -20.21
CA THR A 47 -14.93 10.38 -19.75
C THR A 47 -15.72 9.72 -18.62
N THR A 48 -15.95 8.41 -18.70
CA THR A 48 -16.69 7.64 -17.69
C THR A 48 -15.97 7.68 -16.34
N VAL A 49 -14.64 7.46 -16.33
CA VAL A 49 -13.86 7.55 -15.08
C VAL A 49 -13.97 8.95 -14.48
N LYS A 50 -13.84 10.01 -15.28
CA LYS A 50 -13.93 11.39 -14.76
C LYS A 50 -15.32 11.80 -14.27
N THR A 51 -16.39 11.17 -14.77
CA THR A 51 -17.77 11.55 -14.44
C THR A 51 -18.40 10.67 -13.36
N LYS A 52 -18.13 9.37 -13.37
CA LYS A 52 -18.75 8.41 -12.45
C LYS A 52 -17.92 8.11 -11.21
N VAL A 53 -16.60 8.19 -11.32
CA VAL A 53 -15.73 7.82 -10.21
C VAL A 53 -15.59 8.97 -9.24
N SER A 54 -15.95 8.70 -7.99
CA SER A 54 -15.84 9.61 -6.86
C SER A 54 -15.14 8.93 -5.68
N PHE A 55 -14.98 9.66 -4.59
CA PHE A 55 -14.41 9.13 -3.36
C PHE A 55 -15.51 8.69 -2.40
N CYS A 56 -15.29 7.53 -1.77
CA CYS A 56 -16.16 6.99 -0.74
C CYS A 56 -16.27 7.98 0.43
N GLU A 57 -17.50 8.27 0.84
CA GLU A 57 -17.80 9.21 1.93
C GLU A 57 -17.17 8.75 3.25
N ILE A 58 -17.12 7.43 3.48
CA ILE A 58 -16.62 6.81 4.72
C ILE A 58 -15.09 6.69 4.73
N CYS A 59 -14.50 6.13 3.68
CA CYS A 59 -13.09 5.73 3.70
C CYS A 59 -12.20 6.44 2.69
N GLY A 60 -12.74 7.20 1.75
CA GLY A 60 -11.93 7.90 0.74
C GLY A 60 -11.36 7.01 -0.35
N ASN A 61 -11.70 5.73 -0.37
CA ASN A 61 -11.36 4.89 -1.51
C ASN A 61 -12.19 5.27 -2.73
N ILE A 62 -11.68 4.93 -3.91
CA ILE A 62 -12.34 5.12 -5.20
C ILE A 62 -13.62 4.27 -5.28
N SER A 63 -14.70 4.86 -5.80
CA SER A 63 -16.01 4.21 -5.93
C SER A 63 -16.89 4.90 -6.99
N GLU A 64 -17.76 4.13 -7.65
CA GLU A 64 -18.84 4.67 -8.51
C GLU A 64 -20.12 4.99 -7.72
N THR A 65 -20.22 4.50 -6.48
CA THR A 65 -21.32 4.75 -5.54
C THR A 65 -20.84 5.52 -4.31
N PRO A 66 -21.73 6.17 -3.52
CA PRO A 66 -21.32 6.93 -2.33
C PRO A 66 -20.49 6.13 -1.32
N LYS A 67 -20.76 4.82 -1.21
CA LYS A 67 -19.96 3.86 -0.41
C LYS A 67 -19.26 2.87 -1.33
N CYS A 68 -17.96 2.66 -1.13
CA CYS A 68 -17.20 1.67 -1.90
C CYS A 68 -17.63 0.23 -1.57
N SER A 69 -17.24 -0.71 -2.43
CA SER A 69 -17.51 -2.15 -2.25
C SER A 69 -17.02 -2.68 -0.89
N ILE A 70 -15.85 -2.23 -0.42
CA ILE A 70 -15.27 -2.65 0.85
C ILE A 70 -16.11 -2.16 2.05
N CYS A 71 -16.54 -0.90 2.05
CA CYS A 71 -17.38 -0.37 3.13
C CYS A 71 -18.80 -0.95 3.15
N ARG A 72 -19.28 -1.46 2.02
CA ARG A 72 -20.59 -2.10 1.90
C ARG A 72 -20.58 -3.58 2.31
N ASP A 73 -19.41 -4.22 2.34
CA ASP A 73 -19.28 -5.62 2.67
C ASP A 73 -19.40 -5.83 4.19
N THR A 74 -20.48 -6.48 4.61
CA THR A 74 -20.77 -6.77 6.03
C THR A 74 -19.90 -7.88 6.61
N ARG A 75 -19.16 -8.63 5.77
CA ARG A 75 -18.26 -9.69 6.22
C ARG A 75 -16.90 -9.14 6.68
N ARG A 76 -16.61 -7.86 6.41
CA ARG A 76 -15.36 -7.20 6.78
C ARG A 76 -15.39 -6.82 8.24
N ASP A 77 -14.24 -6.97 8.89
CA ASP A 77 -14.06 -6.62 10.29
C ASP A 77 -14.07 -5.09 10.47
N SER A 78 -15.05 -4.59 11.21
CA SER A 78 -15.18 -3.17 11.56
C SER A 78 -14.24 -2.74 12.69
N SER A 79 -13.70 -3.68 13.45
CA SER A 79 -12.76 -3.38 14.55
C SER A 79 -11.35 -3.01 14.06
N LEU A 80 -11.03 -3.31 12.81
CA LEU A 80 -9.72 -3.07 12.20
C LEU A 80 -9.82 -2.02 11.09
N ILE A 81 -9.00 -0.96 11.20
CA ILE A 81 -8.87 0.08 10.16
C ILE A 81 -7.42 0.17 9.67
N CYS A 82 -7.19 -0.12 8.39
CA CYS A 82 -5.91 0.11 7.72
C CYS A 82 -5.90 1.50 7.05
N VAL A 83 -5.01 2.38 7.52
CA VAL A 83 -4.86 3.75 7.02
C VAL A 83 -3.77 3.78 5.97
N VAL A 84 -4.09 4.27 4.77
CA VAL A 84 -3.19 4.36 3.61
C VAL A 84 -3.14 5.78 3.06
N GLU A 85 -2.12 6.08 2.26
CA GLU A 85 -1.94 7.40 1.63
C GLU A 85 -2.92 7.59 0.48
N GLU A 86 -2.95 6.65 -0.46
CA GLU A 86 -3.70 6.76 -1.72
C GLU A 86 -4.59 5.52 -2.01
N PRO A 87 -5.62 5.65 -2.87
CA PRO A 87 -6.49 4.52 -3.23
C PRO A 87 -5.75 3.34 -3.90
N LYS A 88 -4.62 3.61 -4.56
CA LYS A 88 -3.80 2.56 -5.19
C LYS A 88 -3.22 1.59 -4.15
N ASP A 89 -2.96 2.07 -2.94
CA ASP A 89 -2.37 1.30 -1.85
C ASP A 89 -3.39 0.32 -1.28
N VAL A 90 -4.68 0.71 -1.23
CA VAL A 90 -5.79 -0.20 -0.93
C VAL A 90 -5.76 -1.40 -1.88
N SER A 91 -5.61 -1.13 -3.18
CA SER A 91 -5.58 -2.18 -4.20
C SER A 91 -4.33 -3.06 -4.09
N ALA A 92 -3.22 -2.55 -3.56
CA ALA A 92 -2.00 -3.32 -3.33
C ALA A 92 -2.18 -4.28 -2.14
N ILE A 93 -2.73 -3.80 -1.02
CA ILE A 93 -2.97 -4.60 0.17
C ILE A 93 -4.07 -5.64 -0.07
N GLU A 94 -5.17 -5.27 -0.73
CA GLU A 94 -6.26 -6.20 -1.05
C GLU A 94 -5.81 -7.38 -1.92
N ARG A 95 -4.86 -7.16 -2.84
CA ARG A 95 -4.29 -8.22 -3.68
C ARG A 95 -3.55 -9.29 -2.89
N THR A 96 -3.13 -8.99 -1.65
CA THR A 96 -2.50 -9.99 -0.77
C THR A 96 -3.50 -11.01 -0.23
N GLY A 97 -4.79 -10.65 -0.13
CA GLY A 97 -5.82 -11.48 0.50
C GLY A 97 -5.66 -11.64 2.02
N SER A 98 -4.66 -11.02 2.64
CA SER A 98 -4.29 -11.23 4.05
C SER A 98 -5.00 -10.28 5.02
N PHE A 99 -5.62 -9.20 4.53
CA PHE A 99 -6.29 -8.20 5.36
C PHE A 99 -7.81 -8.28 5.19
N THR A 100 -8.53 -8.41 6.31
CA THR A 100 -9.99 -8.58 6.34
C THR A 100 -10.74 -7.38 6.91
N GLY A 101 -10.01 -6.37 7.40
CA GLY A 101 -10.58 -5.15 7.97
C GLY A 101 -11.05 -4.14 6.93
N ARG A 102 -11.28 -2.91 7.39
CA ARG A 102 -11.68 -1.76 6.55
C ARG A 102 -10.50 -0.83 6.30
N TYR A 103 -10.63 0.04 5.30
CA TYR A 103 -9.61 1.03 4.98
C TYR A 103 -10.00 2.44 5.39
N HIS A 104 -8.99 3.31 5.41
CA HIS A 104 -9.13 4.76 5.38
C HIS A 104 -8.01 5.35 4.51
N VAL A 105 -8.37 6.15 3.50
CA VAL A 105 -7.45 6.79 2.56
C VAL A 105 -7.32 8.25 2.92
N LEU A 106 -6.10 8.67 3.25
CA LEU A 106 -5.81 10.04 3.68
C LEU A 106 -5.85 11.05 2.53
N GLY A 107 -5.60 10.59 1.29
CA GLY A 107 -5.49 11.46 0.11
C GLY A 107 -4.09 12.06 -0.06
N GLY A 108 -3.07 11.38 0.46
CA GLY A 108 -1.67 11.77 0.43
C GLY A 108 -0.99 11.67 1.80
N SER A 109 0.19 12.27 1.90
CA SER A 109 1.01 12.37 3.11
C SER A 109 1.36 13.84 3.42
N ILE A 110 1.75 14.09 4.67
CA ILE A 110 2.19 15.41 5.13
C ILE A 110 3.51 15.74 4.43
N ASN A 111 3.49 16.81 3.64
CA ASN A 111 4.65 17.29 2.90
C ASN A 111 4.84 18.79 3.11
N PRO A 112 5.71 19.20 4.07
CA PRO A 112 5.99 20.61 4.36
C PRO A 112 6.58 21.36 3.16
N MET A 113 7.36 20.69 2.30
CA MET A 113 8.00 21.30 1.13
C MET A 113 6.97 21.70 0.07
N GLN A 114 5.89 20.93 -0.05
CA GLN A 114 4.76 21.23 -0.95
C GLN A 114 3.63 22.02 -0.26
N GLY A 115 3.81 22.41 1.01
CA GLY A 115 2.78 23.09 1.79
C GLY A 115 1.54 22.24 2.06
N ILE A 116 1.69 20.91 2.09
CA ILE A 116 0.62 19.95 2.42
C ILE A 116 0.69 19.63 3.90
N GLY A 117 -0.16 20.29 4.68
CA GLY A 117 -0.36 20.02 6.10
C GLY A 117 -1.47 18.99 6.37
N PRO A 118 -1.63 18.57 7.64
CA PRO A 118 -2.65 17.59 8.06
C PRO A 118 -4.09 18.02 7.74
N GLU A 119 -4.35 19.32 7.68
CA GLU A 119 -5.65 19.91 7.34
C GLU A 119 -6.08 19.70 5.88
N ARG A 120 -5.14 19.33 4.99
CA ARG A 120 -5.41 18.98 3.60
C ARG A 120 -5.65 17.47 3.40
N LEU A 121 -5.45 16.68 4.45
CA LEU A 121 -5.63 15.24 4.45
C LEU A 121 -6.94 14.88 5.16
N ARG A 122 -7.45 13.68 4.91
CA ARG A 122 -8.71 13.18 5.51
C ARG A 122 -8.58 12.73 6.97
N ILE A 123 -7.69 13.37 7.73
CA ILE A 123 -7.39 12.99 9.11
C ILE A 123 -8.59 13.28 10.04
N ARG A 124 -9.37 14.34 9.76
CA ARG A 124 -10.55 14.66 10.56
C ARG A 124 -11.60 13.55 10.45
N GLU A 125 -11.88 13.09 9.24
CA GLU A 125 -12.82 12.03 8.98
C GLU A 125 -12.37 10.69 9.55
N LEU A 126 -11.05 10.44 9.61
CA LEU A 126 -10.50 9.33 10.36
C LEU A 126 -10.88 9.44 11.84
N VAL A 127 -10.58 10.57 12.49
CA VAL A 127 -10.89 10.76 13.92
C VAL A 127 -12.38 10.63 14.20
N THR A 128 -13.26 11.16 13.34
CA THR A 128 -14.71 10.98 13.47
C THR A 128 -15.12 9.50 13.43
N ARG A 129 -14.48 8.69 12.59
CA ARG A 129 -14.74 7.23 12.55
C ARG A 129 -14.26 6.50 13.80
N LEU A 130 -13.25 7.03 14.47
CA LEU A 130 -12.69 6.44 15.70
C LEU A 130 -13.47 6.84 16.96
N ALA A 131 -14.46 7.72 16.85
CA ALA A 131 -15.40 7.99 17.93
C ALA A 131 -16.34 6.80 18.21
N ASP A 132 -16.44 5.86 17.26
CA ASP A 132 -17.14 4.60 17.45
C ASP A 132 -16.25 3.61 18.23
N GLU A 133 -16.76 3.09 19.36
CA GLU A 133 -16.04 2.15 20.23
C GLU A 133 -15.86 0.76 19.60
N GLU A 134 -16.48 0.49 18.45
CA GLU A 134 -16.27 -0.75 17.70
C GLU A 134 -14.82 -0.90 17.21
N VAL A 135 -14.11 0.21 16.94
CA VAL A 135 -12.74 0.19 16.41
C VAL A 135 -11.72 -0.11 17.51
N GLN A 136 -10.99 -1.21 17.37
CA GLN A 136 -10.01 -1.70 18.35
C GLN A 136 -8.55 -1.46 17.90
N GLU A 137 -8.29 -1.49 16.59
CA GLU A 137 -6.95 -1.32 16.03
C GLU A 137 -6.94 -0.47 14.77
N ILE A 138 -5.89 0.35 14.66
CA ILE A 138 -5.52 1.11 13.48
C ILE A 138 -4.15 0.65 13.00
N ILE A 139 -4.07 0.21 11.76
CA ILE A 139 -2.83 -0.18 11.09
C ILE A 139 -2.38 0.98 10.20
N LEU A 140 -1.24 1.59 10.51
CA LEU A 140 -0.63 2.62 9.68
C LEU A 140 0.16 1.96 8.53
N ALA A 141 -0.41 2.04 7.33
CA ALA A 141 0.09 1.45 6.10
C ALA A 141 0.51 2.54 5.09
N MET A 142 1.36 3.45 5.58
CA MET A 142 1.98 4.52 4.81
C MET A 142 3.28 4.03 4.17
N ASP A 143 3.71 4.67 3.09
CA ASP A 143 4.96 4.30 2.43
C ASP A 143 6.15 4.49 3.38
N PRO A 144 7.19 3.64 3.30
CA PRO A 144 8.35 3.71 4.19
C PRO A 144 9.34 4.83 3.80
N ASN A 145 8.86 5.93 3.22
CA ASN A 145 9.60 7.12 2.82
C ASN A 145 9.51 8.22 3.90
N LEU A 146 10.17 9.36 3.68
CA LEU A 146 10.25 10.43 4.68
C LEU A 146 8.87 11.01 5.04
N GLU A 147 8.03 11.27 4.04
CA GLU A 147 6.70 11.85 4.19
C GLU A 147 5.72 10.88 4.88
N GLY A 148 5.74 9.60 4.50
CA GLY A 148 4.94 8.54 5.11
C GLY A 148 5.37 8.27 6.56
N GLU A 149 6.67 8.28 6.86
CA GLU A 149 7.19 8.20 8.23
C GLU A 149 6.78 9.39 9.10
N ALA A 150 6.88 10.61 8.57
CA ALA A 150 6.44 11.81 9.27
C ALA A 150 4.93 11.76 9.58
N THR A 151 4.13 11.33 8.61
CA THR A 151 2.67 11.29 8.75
C THR A 151 2.23 10.19 9.72
N ALA A 152 2.82 9.01 9.65
CA ALA A 152 2.51 7.93 10.59
C ALA A 152 2.94 8.27 12.02
N THR A 153 4.09 8.93 12.20
CA THR A 153 4.52 9.44 13.51
C THR A 153 3.55 10.49 14.04
N TYR A 154 3.07 11.39 13.17
CA TYR A 154 2.06 12.38 13.51
C TYR A 154 0.75 11.72 13.96
N LEU A 155 0.23 10.76 13.18
CA LEU A 155 -1.00 10.02 13.50
C LEU A 155 -0.85 9.24 14.80
N SER A 156 0.24 8.50 14.99
CA SER A 156 0.48 7.73 16.22
C SER A 156 0.41 8.61 17.48
N ARG A 157 1.08 9.78 17.48
CA ARG A 157 1.02 10.73 18.60
C ARG A 157 -0.36 11.32 18.81
N MET A 158 -1.05 11.65 17.72
CA MET A 158 -2.39 12.24 17.77
C MET A 158 -3.45 11.26 18.28
N LEU A 159 -3.32 9.97 17.94
CA LEU A 159 -4.28 8.93 18.29
C LEU A 159 -4.05 8.33 19.69
N THR A 160 -2.87 8.54 20.26
CA THR A 160 -2.52 8.05 21.62
C THR A 160 -3.56 8.39 22.70
N PRO A 161 -4.12 9.62 22.78
CA PRO A 161 -5.11 9.97 23.80
C PRO A 161 -6.46 9.26 23.65
N ILE A 162 -6.78 8.72 22.48
CA ILE A 162 -8.04 8.01 22.19
C ILE A 162 -8.00 6.60 22.81
N GLY A 163 -6.80 6.03 23.01
CA GLY A 163 -6.63 4.72 23.65
C GLY A 163 -6.83 3.51 22.73
N ILE A 164 -6.83 3.73 21.41
CA ILE A 164 -6.93 2.66 20.40
C ILE A 164 -5.55 2.06 20.14
N THR A 165 -5.49 0.77 19.81
CA THR A 165 -4.23 0.12 19.40
C THR A 165 -3.77 0.70 18.07
N VAL A 166 -2.56 1.25 18.01
CA VAL A 166 -1.97 1.74 16.76
C VAL A 166 -0.79 0.84 16.41
N SER A 167 -0.89 0.14 15.29
CA SER A 167 0.17 -0.69 14.73
C SER A 167 0.70 -0.08 13.44
N ARG A 168 1.86 -0.57 12.99
CA ARG A 168 2.49 -0.17 11.73
C ARG A 168 2.84 -1.41 10.93
N LEU A 169 2.79 -1.30 9.60
CA LEU A 169 3.35 -2.34 8.74
C LEU A 169 4.81 -2.63 9.10
N ALA A 170 5.18 -3.90 9.04
CA ALA A 170 6.55 -4.30 9.31
C ALA A 170 7.50 -3.68 8.27
N SER A 171 8.61 -3.14 8.75
CA SER A 171 9.74 -2.71 7.91
C SER A 171 10.75 -3.84 7.82
N GLY A 172 11.25 -4.16 6.63
CA GLY A 172 12.27 -5.18 6.48
C GLY A 172 12.55 -5.60 5.04
N LEU A 173 13.23 -6.73 4.91
CA LEU A 173 13.68 -7.28 3.62
C LEU A 173 12.51 -7.89 2.83
N PRO A 174 12.50 -7.73 1.49
CA PRO A 174 11.51 -8.41 0.65
C PRO A 174 11.75 -9.92 0.63
N VAL A 175 10.68 -10.70 0.49
CA VAL A 175 10.79 -12.15 0.32
C VAL A 175 11.49 -12.46 -1.01
N GLY A 176 12.50 -13.34 -0.95
CA GLY A 176 13.27 -13.75 -2.12
C GLY A 176 14.36 -12.77 -2.58
N GLY A 177 14.64 -11.72 -1.80
CA GLY A 177 15.81 -10.86 -2.02
C GLY A 177 17.05 -11.38 -1.30
N ASP A 178 18.23 -11.19 -1.91
CA ASP A 178 19.50 -11.48 -1.24
C ASP A 178 19.96 -10.28 -0.39
N LEU A 179 20.57 -10.57 0.77
CA LEU A 179 21.04 -9.53 1.69
C LEU A 179 22.09 -8.60 1.07
N GLU A 180 22.90 -9.10 0.13
CA GLU A 180 23.95 -8.30 -0.53
C GLU A 180 23.40 -7.14 -1.37
N TYR A 181 22.14 -7.23 -1.81
CA TYR A 181 21.46 -6.21 -2.60
C TYR A 181 20.53 -5.32 -1.77
N ALA A 182 20.40 -5.58 -0.46
CA ALA A 182 19.60 -4.76 0.43
C ALA A 182 20.34 -3.47 0.80
N ASP A 183 19.63 -2.35 0.83
CA ASP A 183 20.21 -1.10 1.32
C ASP A 183 20.43 -1.14 2.85
N GLU A 184 21.42 -0.38 3.32
CA GLU A 184 21.85 -0.37 4.72
C GLU A 184 20.73 0.07 5.68
N ILE A 185 19.82 0.95 5.24
CA ILE A 185 18.71 1.45 6.07
C ILE A 185 17.67 0.35 6.24
N THR A 186 17.30 -0.35 5.17
CA THR A 186 16.38 -1.49 5.23
C THR A 186 16.97 -2.63 6.07
N LEU A 187 18.27 -2.93 5.89
CA LEU A 187 18.94 -3.95 6.70
C LEU A 187 18.98 -3.56 8.18
N GLY A 188 19.28 -2.29 8.50
CA GLY A 188 19.23 -1.75 9.86
C GLY A 188 17.83 -1.90 10.48
N ARG A 189 16.79 -1.50 9.76
CA ARG A 189 15.39 -1.65 10.20
C ARG A 189 14.99 -3.11 10.40
N ALA A 190 15.42 -4.00 9.51
CA ALA A 190 15.16 -5.45 9.64
C ALA A 190 15.84 -6.04 10.88
N MET A 191 17.06 -5.60 11.20
CA MET A 191 17.82 -6.03 12.37
C MET A 191 17.21 -5.53 13.69
N GLU A 192 16.74 -4.28 13.72
CA GLU A 192 16.00 -3.70 14.85
C GLU A 192 14.66 -4.43 15.07
N GLY A 193 13.92 -4.67 13.98
CA GLY A 193 12.62 -5.32 13.99
C GLY A 193 12.66 -6.85 14.01
N ARG A 194 13.81 -7.47 14.26
CA ARG A 194 13.97 -8.93 14.22
C ARG A 194 13.05 -9.62 15.24
N ARG A 195 12.47 -10.75 14.85
CA ARG A 195 11.60 -11.55 15.71
C ARG A 195 12.39 -12.69 16.34
N VAL A 196 12.20 -12.90 17.64
CA VAL A 196 12.76 -14.07 18.34
C VAL A 196 11.90 -15.28 18.01
N LEU A 197 12.49 -16.30 17.37
CA LEU A 197 11.79 -17.55 17.05
C LEU A 197 11.78 -18.51 18.24
N THR A 198 12.89 -18.57 18.99
CA THR A 198 13.04 -19.40 20.18
C THR A 198 13.75 -18.59 21.27
N PRO A 199 13.14 -18.38 22.44
CA PRO A 199 13.81 -17.77 23.59
C PRO A 199 15.00 -18.65 24.04
N GLY A 200 16.14 -18.03 24.35
CA GLY A 200 17.32 -18.76 24.82
C GLY A 200 17.24 -19.09 26.31
N GLN A 201 17.50 -20.35 26.68
CA GLN A 201 17.78 -20.77 28.05
C GLN A 201 19.20 -21.33 28.09
N ARG A 202 20.20 -20.45 28.25
CA ARG A 202 21.53 -20.92 28.66
C ARG A 202 21.47 -21.04 30.18
N HIS A 203 21.62 -22.27 30.69
CA HIS A 203 21.96 -22.42 32.10
C HIS A 203 23.36 -21.86 32.28
N ASP A 204 23.51 -20.92 33.21
CA ASP A 204 24.82 -20.43 33.60
C ASP A 204 25.62 -21.64 34.11
N ALA A 205 26.78 -21.89 33.51
CA ALA A 205 27.68 -23.00 33.87
C ALA A 205 28.41 -22.75 35.21
N ALA A 206 27.72 -22.13 36.17
CA ALA A 206 28.26 -21.70 37.45
C ALA A 206 27.23 -21.97 38.55
N ASP A 207 26.79 -23.22 38.65
CA ASP A 207 26.26 -23.81 39.88
C ASP A 207 26.41 -25.34 39.71
N ASP A 208 27.65 -25.82 39.82
CA ASP A 208 27.91 -27.17 40.33
C ASP A 208 27.92 -27.04 41.87
N PRO A 209 26.83 -27.37 42.57
CA PRO A 209 26.95 -27.70 43.98
C PRO A 209 27.38 -29.17 44.09
N GLU A 210 28.29 -29.42 45.04
CA GLU A 210 28.68 -30.72 45.62
C GLU A 210 29.85 -31.42 44.87
N ASP A 211 30.99 -31.68 45.51
CA ASP A 211 31.07 -32.62 46.63
C ASP A 211 32.25 -32.32 47.61
N GLU A 212 31.93 -31.70 48.75
CA GLU A 212 32.71 -31.87 49.99
C GLU A 212 31.99 -32.95 50.82
N THR A 213 32.46 -34.20 50.80
CA THR A 213 32.83 -35.00 51.99
C THR A 213 32.93 -36.49 51.64
N ALA A 214 34.16 -37.00 51.45
CA ALA A 214 34.46 -38.40 51.72
C ALA A 214 35.94 -38.57 52.06
N ASP A 215 36.24 -38.43 53.36
CA ASP A 215 37.42 -39.01 53.98
C ASP A 215 37.45 -40.53 53.73
N HIS A 216 38.41 -41.03 52.94
CA HIS A 216 38.92 -42.38 53.16
C HIS A 216 40.41 -42.54 52.83
N ASP A 217 41.10 -42.87 53.90
CA ASP A 217 42.46 -43.37 54.07
C ASP A 217 42.82 -44.55 53.12
N GLY A 218 44.09 -44.69 52.73
CA GLY A 218 44.50 -45.85 51.93
C GLY A 218 45.83 -45.74 51.19
N THR A 219 46.89 -46.18 51.85
CA THR A 219 48.28 -46.30 51.40
C THR A 219 48.51 -47.31 50.26
N THR A 220 49.66 -47.15 49.57
CA THR A 220 50.50 -48.13 48.82
C THR A 220 50.15 -48.56 47.39
N GLY A 221 51.19 -48.60 46.53
CA GLY A 221 51.37 -49.70 45.58
C GLY A 221 51.92 -49.31 44.20
N GLU A 222 53.22 -49.52 44.03
CA GLU A 222 53.91 -49.62 42.74
C GLU A 222 53.20 -50.62 41.80
N ASN A 223 53.13 -50.35 40.48
CA ASN A 223 53.84 -51.20 39.52
C ASN A 223 53.86 -50.66 38.07
N ARG A 224 55.02 -50.86 37.45
CA ARG A 224 55.28 -50.74 36.01
C ARG A 224 54.81 -52.03 35.32
N SER A 225 54.35 -51.95 34.07
CA SER A 225 54.96 -52.73 32.98
C SER A 225 54.38 -52.35 31.62
N SER A 226 55.31 -52.18 30.70
CA SER A 226 55.16 -52.13 29.25
C SER A 226 54.59 -53.44 28.69
N ILE A 227 53.99 -53.40 27.50
CA ILE A 227 54.26 -54.35 26.40
C ILE A 227 53.93 -53.64 25.07
N GLU A 228 54.85 -53.84 24.12
CA GLU A 228 54.92 -53.35 22.76
C GLU A 228 53.97 -54.09 21.80
N GLY A 229 53.74 -53.53 20.61
CA GLY A 229 53.15 -54.25 19.49
C GLY A 229 52.84 -53.37 18.29
N ALA A 230 53.84 -53.09 17.46
CA ALA A 230 53.72 -52.48 16.15
C ALA A 230 53.15 -53.46 15.10
N THR A 231 52.49 -52.94 14.05
CA THR A 231 52.70 -53.30 12.64
C THR A 231 52.00 -52.31 11.71
N ASP A 232 52.66 -52.07 10.58
CA ASP A 232 52.50 -51.03 9.57
C ASP A 232 51.42 -51.27 8.49
N ASN A 233 51.36 -50.28 7.58
CA ASN A 233 50.88 -50.27 6.19
C ASN A 233 49.40 -49.89 5.94
N GLU A 234 49.03 -49.11 4.93
CA GLU A 234 49.72 -48.34 3.88
C GLU A 234 48.71 -47.36 3.23
N ALA A 235 49.24 -46.44 2.44
CA ALA A 235 48.59 -45.32 1.77
C ALA A 235 47.54 -45.69 0.68
N GLY A 236 46.68 -44.72 0.37
CA GLY A 236 45.89 -44.72 -0.86
C GLY A 236 44.99 -43.48 -1.01
N THR A 237 45.48 -42.45 -1.72
CA THR A 237 44.65 -41.49 -2.48
C THR A 237 44.48 -42.04 -3.90
N PRO A 238 43.40 -41.75 -4.64
CA PRO A 238 43.42 -40.57 -5.50
C PRO A 238 42.06 -39.86 -5.75
N GLU A 239 42.18 -38.58 -6.10
CA GLU A 239 41.56 -37.81 -7.20
C GLU A 239 40.08 -38.01 -7.62
N GLY A 240 39.43 -36.86 -7.93
CA GLY A 240 38.19 -36.83 -8.71
C GLY A 240 37.52 -35.46 -8.81
N ALA A 241 38.21 -34.48 -9.41
CA ALA A 241 37.59 -33.24 -9.87
C ALA A 241 36.84 -33.46 -11.19
N ALA A 242 35.66 -32.84 -11.35
CA ALA A 242 35.06 -32.60 -12.67
C ALA A 242 34.32 -31.26 -12.67
N THR A 243 34.89 -30.34 -13.44
CA THR A 243 34.33 -29.03 -13.82
C THR A 243 33.92 -29.10 -15.30
N VAL A 244 33.17 -28.08 -15.74
CA VAL A 244 32.97 -27.59 -17.13
C VAL A 244 31.92 -28.40 -17.94
N THR A 245 30.85 -27.83 -18.50
CA THR A 245 30.84 -26.74 -19.47
C THR A 245 29.46 -26.12 -19.69
N ALA A 246 29.47 -24.81 -19.91
CA ALA A 246 28.41 -23.98 -20.47
C ALA A 246 28.37 -24.07 -22.02
N ARG A 247 27.21 -23.71 -22.60
CA ARG A 247 26.96 -23.09 -23.95
C ARG A 247 25.43 -22.95 -24.11
N SER A 248 24.81 -21.78 -24.15
CA SER A 248 24.83 -20.64 -25.10
C SER A 248 23.77 -20.72 -26.23
N GLU A 249 22.97 -19.65 -26.28
CA GLU A 249 22.40 -18.94 -27.44
C GLU A 249 21.11 -19.42 -28.19
N ALA A 250 20.15 -18.47 -28.27
CA ALA A 250 19.27 -18.01 -29.38
C ALA A 250 18.61 -19.04 -30.34
N ASP A 251 17.38 -18.87 -30.87
CA ASP A 251 16.81 -17.72 -31.60
C ASP A 251 15.36 -18.03 -32.11
N HIS A 252 14.59 -16.98 -32.45
CA HIS A 252 13.47 -16.88 -33.44
C HIS A 252 11.99 -17.37 -33.23
N SER A 253 11.06 -16.42 -33.50
CA SER A 253 9.57 -16.43 -33.69
C SER A 253 9.09 -17.12 -35.01
N PRO A 254 7.89 -16.84 -35.61
CA PRO A 254 6.47 -16.69 -35.19
C PRO A 254 5.49 -17.60 -36.02
N GLY A 255 4.16 -17.58 -35.76
CA GLY A 255 3.15 -17.83 -36.84
C GLY A 255 1.83 -18.56 -36.52
N ASP A 256 0.75 -18.01 -37.11
CA ASP A 256 -0.50 -18.63 -37.63
C ASP A 256 -1.81 -18.83 -36.81
N ARG A 257 -2.82 -18.02 -37.20
CA ARG A 257 -4.28 -18.31 -37.26
C ARG A 257 -4.57 -18.98 -38.63
N PRO A 258 -5.69 -19.72 -38.90
CA PRO A 258 -7.04 -19.12 -39.10
C PRO A 258 -8.28 -20.03 -38.87
N ASN A 259 -9.47 -19.43 -38.65
CA ASN A 259 -10.72 -19.63 -39.41
C ASN A 259 -12.01 -19.18 -38.66
N GLY A 260 -12.82 -18.34 -39.31
CA GLY A 260 -14.28 -18.26 -39.12
C GLY A 260 -14.99 -19.21 -40.10
N PRO A 261 -16.26 -19.00 -40.55
CA PRO A 261 -17.27 -17.98 -40.18
C PRO A 261 -18.67 -18.59 -39.85
N ASN A 262 -19.67 -17.75 -39.50
CA ASN A 262 -21.01 -17.74 -40.13
C ASN A 262 -21.97 -16.72 -39.49
N ASN A 263 -22.48 -15.84 -40.36
CA ASN A 263 -23.72 -15.06 -40.20
C ASN A 263 -24.86 -15.80 -40.93
N PRO A 264 -26.15 -15.49 -40.71
CA PRO A 264 -26.82 -14.62 -41.70
C PRO A 264 -27.94 -13.67 -41.16
N GLU A 265 -28.03 -12.51 -41.83
CA GLU A 265 -29.22 -11.77 -42.36
C GLU A 265 -30.37 -11.24 -41.44
N SER A 266 -30.41 -9.89 -41.26
CA SER A 266 -31.39 -8.86 -41.73
C SER A 266 -32.93 -9.11 -41.76
N PRO A 267 -33.83 -8.08 -41.95
CA PRO A 267 -33.74 -6.59 -41.89
C PRO A 267 -34.97 -5.85 -41.25
N ASP A 268 -34.94 -4.50 -41.34
CA ASP A 268 -36.04 -3.51 -41.49
C ASP A 268 -36.71 -2.83 -40.28
N GLY A 269 -36.84 -1.49 -40.38
CA GLY A 269 -37.81 -0.69 -39.60
C GLY A 269 -37.52 0.80 -39.46
N LEU A 270 -37.77 1.59 -40.51
CA LEU A 270 -37.79 3.06 -40.52
C LEU A 270 -38.84 3.65 -39.56
N GLY A 271 -38.57 4.85 -39.00
CA GLY A 271 -39.59 5.64 -38.29
C GLY A 271 -39.15 7.03 -37.87
N ARG A 272 -39.21 8.01 -38.79
CA ARG A 272 -39.21 9.45 -38.52
C ARG A 272 -40.58 9.89 -38.00
N THR A 273 -40.61 10.81 -37.03
CA THR A 273 -41.66 11.84 -36.81
C THR A 273 -41.08 12.85 -35.81
N GLU A 274 -40.65 14.03 -36.24
CA GLU A 274 -41.42 15.29 -36.38
C GLU A 274 -41.76 15.97 -35.04
N VAL A 275 -41.28 17.22 -34.96
CA VAL A 275 -41.48 18.24 -33.93
C VAL A 275 -42.83 18.92 -34.16
N PRO A 276 -43.48 19.47 -33.12
CA PRO A 276 -43.78 20.90 -33.19
C PRO A 276 -43.54 21.63 -31.85
N GLY A 277 -43.04 22.86 -31.95
CA GLY A 277 -42.89 23.78 -30.81
C GLY A 277 -44.12 24.66 -30.58
N SER A 278 -44.15 25.33 -29.43
CA SER A 278 -44.48 26.76 -29.28
C SER A 278 -44.49 27.17 -27.79
N GLU A 279 -43.53 28.03 -27.44
CA GLU A 279 -43.67 29.35 -26.78
C GLU A 279 -44.50 29.61 -25.50
N ASN A 280 -43.94 30.57 -24.73
CA ASN A 280 -44.42 31.34 -23.56
C ASN A 280 -44.13 30.71 -22.18
N GLY A 281 -43.37 31.30 -21.25
CA GLY A 281 -42.90 32.68 -21.11
C GLY A 281 -43.48 33.30 -19.84
N THR A 282 -42.85 33.09 -18.66
CA THR A 282 -43.02 33.99 -17.51
C THR A 282 -41.74 33.98 -16.67
N ARG A 283 -41.19 35.17 -16.45
CA ARG A 283 -39.98 35.47 -15.67
C ARG A 283 -40.34 35.57 -14.19
N GLU A 284 -39.59 34.88 -13.33
CA GLU A 284 -39.47 35.23 -11.92
C GLU A 284 -37.98 35.34 -11.56
N GLY A 285 -37.61 36.46 -10.94
CA GLY A 285 -36.22 36.83 -10.62
C GLY A 285 -35.68 36.15 -9.35
N PRO A 286 -34.37 36.24 -9.08
CA PRO A 286 -33.73 35.49 -8.02
C PRO A 286 -33.96 36.12 -6.64
N ILE A 287 -34.31 35.28 -5.66
CA ILE A 287 -34.39 35.62 -4.24
C ILE A 287 -32.96 35.70 -3.68
N GLN A 288 -32.59 36.86 -3.13
CA GLN A 288 -31.31 37.09 -2.43
C GLN A 288 -31.33 36.43 -1.03
N ALA A 289 -30.31 35.63 -0.72
CA ALA A 289 -30.01 35.14 0.62
C ALA A 289 -29.11 36.16 1.37
N PRO A 290 -29.24 36.32 2.70
CA PRO A 290 -28.49 37.31 3.47
C PRO A 290 -27.01 36.91 3.64
N ALA A 291 -26.12 37.89 3.52
CA ALA A 291 -24.68 37.74 3.68
C ALA A 291 -24.30 37.43 5.15
N GLN A 292 -23.65 36.29 5.38
CA GLN A 292 -23.00 35.95 6.65
C GLN A 292 -21.54 36.45 6.62
N GLN A 293 -21.14 37.15 7.68
CA GLN A 293 -19.77 37.63 7.88
C GLN A 293 -18.80 36.45 8.08
N PRO A 294 -17.56 36.51 7.58
CA PRO A 294 -16.59 35.45 7.80
C PRO A 294 -16.15 35.41 9.28
N ALA A 295 -16.15 34.21 9.85
CA ALA A 295 -15.66 33.93 11.19
C ALA A 295 -14.17 34.29 11.32
N GLN A 296 -13.79 34.90 12.44
CA GLN A 296 -12.40 35.28 12.73
C GLN A 296 -11.50 34.03 12.88
N PRO A 297 -10.23 34.08 12.45
CA PRO A 297 -9.31 32.96 12.58
C PRO A 297 -8.97 32.68 14.06
N ALA A 298 -8.97 31.40 14.43
CA ALA A 298 -8.68 30.94 15.78
C ALA A 298 -7.22 31.23 16.20
N ASP A 299 -7.05 31.71 17.43
CA ASP A 299 -5.74 32.02 18.05
C ASP A 299 -4.86 30.76 18.17
N PRO A 300 -3.66 30.75 17.54
CA PRO A 300 -2.76 29.60 17.55
C PRO A 300 -2.13 29.27 18.91
N ASN A 301 -2.33 30.11 19.95
CA ASN A 301 -1.71 29.93 21.27
C ASN A 301 -2.67 29.47 22.39
N ARG A 302 -3.91 29.08 22.04
CA ARG A 302 -4.88 28.62 23.05
C ARG A 302 -4.51 27.23 23.58
N ARG A 303 -3.97 27.19 24.80
CA ARG A 303 -3.77 25.93 25.55
C ARG A 303 -5.14 25.40 26.02
N TYR A 304 -5.54 24.24 25.52
CA TYR A 304 -6.76 23.56 25.96
C TYR A 304 -6.50 22.72 27.21
N PRO A 305 -7.42 22.73 28.20
CA PRO A 305 -7.26 21.95 29.42
C PRO A 305 -7.35 20.45 29.13
N THR A 306 -6.47 19.66 29.74
CA THR A 306 -6.54 18.20 29.72
C THR A 306 -7.73 17.71 30.57
N PRO A 307 -8.59 16.82 30.07
CA PRO A 307 -9.72 16.30 30.84
C PRO A 307 -9.25 15.37 31.96
N ARG A 308 -9.96 15.38 33.10
CA ARG A 308 -9.67 14.49 34.23
C ARG A 308 -10.24 13.10 33.97
N ARG A 309 -9.60 12.07 34.53
CA ARG A 309 -9.96 10.66 34.36
C ARG A 309 -11.45 10.43 34.72
N GLY A 310 -12.28 10.11 33.73
CA GLY A 310 -13.72 9.84 33.88
C GLY A 310 -14.66 10.80 33.14
N GLU A 311 -14.17 11.89 32.56
CA GLU A 311 -14.98 12.81 31.74
C GLU A 311 -14.95 12.41 30.25
N LYS A 312 -16.11 12.46 29.58
CA LYS A 312 -16.21 12.26 28.13
C LYS A 312 -15.44 13.37 27.41
N PHE A 313 -14.56 13.00 26.49
CA PHE A 313 -13.88 13.96 25.63
C PHE A 313 -14.91 14.66 24.74
N ALA A 314 -15.21 15.93 25.03
CA ALA A 314 -16.02 16.76 24.16
C ALA A 314 -15.17 17.10 22.92
N ASN A 315 -15.57 16.59 21.75
CA ASN A 315 -14.92 16.87 20.47
C ASN A 315 -14.90 18.40 20.23
N PRO A 316 -13.73 19.06 20.23
CA PRO A 316 -13.65 20.51 20.04
C PRO A 316 -13.90 20.96 18.58
N TRP A 317 -14.20 20.01 17.68
CA TRP A 317 -14.46 20.24 16.25
C TRP A 317 -15.87 19.82 15.83
N ALA A 318 -16.76 19.57 16.79
CA ALA A 318 -18.18 19.36 16.51
C ALA A 318 -18.87 20.73 16.37
N ASP A 319 -18.84 21.28 15.16
CA ASP A 319 -19.81 22.22 14.58
C ASP A 319 -19.69 22.17 13.04
#